data_AF-A0A7X8MTZ6-F1
#
_entry.id   AF-A0A7X8MTZ6-F1
#
_cell.length_a   1.000
_cell.length_b   1.000
_cell.length_c   1.000
_cell.angle_alpha   90.00
_cell.angle_beta   90.00
_cell.angle_gamma   90.00
#
_symmetry.space_group_name_H-M   'P 1'
#
loop_
_entity.id
_entity.type
_entity.pdbx_description
1 polymer ?
#
loop_
_entity_poly.entity_id
_entity_poly.type
_entity_poly.pdbx_seq_one_letter_code
_entity_poly.pdbx_strand_id
1 'polypeptide(L)' 'MNDNVVGSGEAGQDAFPDVHTLSYEQARNELIETVKILELGQMGLDESLKYWERGEALARRCEEHLDG' A
#
# COMPACT_ATOMS: atom_id res chain seq x y z
N MET A 1 11.36 -20.43 -26.69
CA MET A 1 11.40 -19.00 -26.33
C MET A 1 10.01 -18.65 -25.81
N ASN A 2 9.85 -18.59 -24.49
CA ASN A 2 8.69 -18.00 -23.83
C ASN A 2 9.25 -16.86 -22.98
N ASP A 3 9.53 -15.76 -23.67
CA ASP A 3 9.90 -14.47 -23.11
C ASP A 3 8.61 -13.75 -22.69
N ASN A 4 8.34 -13.72 -21.38
CA ASN A 4 7.60 -12.67 -20.66
C ASN A 4 7.32 -13.18 -19.23
N VAL A 5 8.36 -13.22 -18.40
CA VAL A 5 8.15 -13.13 -16.95
C VAL A 5 8.20 -11.66 -16.60
N VAL A 6 7.05 -11.19 -16.11
CA VAL A 6 6.74 -9.83 -15.69
C VAL A 6 7.77 -9.37 -14.66
N GLY A 7 8.16 -8.10 -14.76
CA GLY A 7 9.31 -7.52 -14.07
C GLY A 7 9.42 -7.91 -12.60
N SER A 8 10.63 -8.30 -12.20
CA SER A 8 11.03 -8.51 -10.82
C SER A 8 10.71 -7.26 -10.00
N GLY A 9 9.58 -7.29 -9.29
CA GLY A 9 9.17 -6.25 -8.36
C GLY A 9 10.08 -6.25 -7.14
N GLU A 10 11.24 -5.62 -7.24
CA GLU A 10 11.94 -5.11 -6.07
C GLU A 10 11.20 -3.85 -5.60
N ALA A 11 9.99 -4.04 -5.05
CA ALA A 11 9.43 -3.11 -4.08
C ALA A 11 10.32 -3.20 -2.85
N GLY A 12 11.42 -2.44 -2.89
CA GLY A 12 12.38 -2.30 -1.81
C GLY A 12 11.65 -1.92 -0.53
N GLN A 13 12.21 -2.35 0.60
CA GLN A 13 11.63 -2.21 1.93
C GLN A 13 11.39 -0.74 2.37
N ASP A 14 11.78 0.24 1.53
CA ASP A 14 11.54 1.68 1.64
C ASP A 14 10.52 2.23 0.60
N ALA A 15 9.65 1.39 0.02
CA ALA A 15 8.69 1.82 -1.00
C ALA A 15 7.66 2.85 -0.51
N PHE A 16 7.46 2.95 0.80
CA PHE A 16 6.47 3.84 1.38
C PHE A 16 7.05 4.67 2.55
N PRO A 17 6.68 5.96 2.66
CA PRO A 17 7.04 6.75 3.83
C PRO A 17 6.39 6.17 5.09
N ASP A 18 7.03 6.34 6.24
CA ASP A 18 6.47 5.94 7.53
C ASP A 18 5.09 6.59 7.75
N VAL A 19 4.05 5.77 7.98
CA VAL A 19 2.66 6.21 8.18
C VAL A 19 2.52 7.17 9.36
N HIS A 20 3.38 7.08 10.37
CA HIS A 20 3.31 7.95 11.54
C HIS A 20 3.67 9.41 11.20
N THR A 21 4.36 9.63 10.08
CA THR A 21 4.72 10.97 9.59
C THR A 21 3.58 11.63 8.80
N LEU A 22 2.55 10.88 8.42
CA LEU A 22 1.47 11.36 7.57
C LEU A 22 0.40 12.15 8.35
N SER A 23 -0.10 13.22 7.72
CA SER A 23 -1.35 13.86 8.13
C SER A 23 -2.56 12.96 7.84
N TYR A 24 -3.71 13.25 8.44
CA TYR A 24 -4.95 12.51 8.18
C TYR A 24 -5.30 12.48 6.68
N GLU A 25 -5.25 13.63 6.01
CA GLU A 25 -5.59 13.72 4.58
C GLU A 25 -4.60 12.94 3.70
N GLN A 26 -3.31 12.97 4.04
CA GLN A 26 -2.31 12.18 3.34
C GLN A 26 -2.53 10.68 3.52
N ALA A 27 -2.73 10.23 4.76
CA ALA A 27 -3.01 8.83 5.07
C ALA A 27 -4.29 8.34 4.38
N ARG A 28 -5.35 9.14 4.40
CA ARG A 28 -6.63 8.82 3.73
C ARG A 28 -6.47 8.72 2.21
N ASN A 29 -5.77 9.67 1.59
CA ASN A 29 -5.57 9.65 0.14
C ASN A 29 -4.74 8.45 -0.29
N GLU A 30 -3.67 8.13 0.46
CA GLU A 30 -2.86 6.96 0.17
C GLU A 30 -3.63 5.65 0.39
N LEU A 31 -4.51 5.58 1.40
CA LEU A 31 -5.37 4.42 1.64
C LEU A 31 -6.30 4.18 0.46
N ILE A 32 -6.90 5.23 -0.09
CA ILE A 32 -7.77 5.15 -1.27
C ILE A 32 -6.99 4.59 -2.47
N GLU A 33 -5.78 5.10 -2.73
CA GLU A 33 -4.97 4.60 -3.84
C GLU A 33 -4.52 3.15 -3.63
N THR A 34 -4.16 2.78 -2.39
CA THR A 34 -3.81 1.40 -2.01
C THR A 34 -4.96 0.44 -2.28
N VAL A 35 -6.19 0.80 -1.88
CA VAL A 35 -7.39 0.00 -2.14
C VAL A 35 -7.65 -0.14 -3.63
N LYS A 36 -7.57 0.94 -4.41
CA LYS A 36 -7.74 0.88 -5.87
C LYS A 36 -6.74 -0.07 -6.52
N ILE A 37 -5.49 -0.04 -6.09
CA ILE A 37 -4.43 -0.92 -6.59
C ILE A 37 -4.75 -2.39 -6.29
N LEU A 38 -5.20 -2.70 -5.06
CA LEU A 38 -5.65 -4.05 -4.69
C LEU A 38 -6.86 -4.51 -5.50
N GLU A 39 -7.84 -3.63 -5.73
CA GLU A 39 -9.07 -3.93 -6.50
C GLU A 39 -8.80 -4.25 -7.97
N LEU A 40 -7.72 -3.71 -8.56
CA LEU A 40 -7.32 -4.06 -9.92
C LEU A 40 -6.88 -5.54 -10.02
N GLY A 41 -6.35 -6.11 -8.93
CA GLY A 41 -5.97 -7.53 -8.87
C GLY A 41 -4.88 -7.95 -9.87
N GLN A 42 -4.09 -7.00 -10.36
CA GLN A 42 -3.09 -7.24 -11.42
C GLN A 42 -1.70 -7.66 -10.88
N MET A 43 -1.58 -7.94 -9.59
CA MET A 43 -0.31 -8.27 -8.93
C MET A 43 -0.30 -9.68 -8.33
N GLY A 44 0.91 -10.20 -8.08
CA GLY A 44 1.09 -11.49 -7.41
C GLY A 44 0.72 -11.47 -5.93
N LEU A 45 0.54 -12.64 -5.32
CA LEU A 45 0.12 -12.77 -3.91
C LEU A 45 1.05 -12.02 -2.94
N ASP A 46 2.36 -12.18 -3.07
CA ASP A 46 3.32 -11.54 -2.17
C ASP A 46 3.27 -10.00 -2.26
N GLU A 47 3.00 -9.46 -3.45
CA GLU A 47 2.84 -8.02 -3.66
C GLU A 47 1.50 -7.53 -3.11
N SER A 48 0.41 -8.27 -3.35
CA SER A 48 -0.91 -8.01 -2.77
C SER A 48 -0.86 -7.95 -1.24
N LEU A 49 -0.09 -8.83 -0.60
CA LEU A 49 0.07 -8.84 0.86
C LEU A 49 0.77 -7.57 1.36
N LYS A 50 1.80 -7.07 0.66
CA LYS A 50 2.47 -5.81 1.03
C LYS A 50 1.52 -4.62 0.95
N TYR A 51 0.72 -4.53 -0.12
CA TYR A 51 -0.28 -3.47 -0.25
C TYR A 51 -1.40 -3.60 0.80
N TRP A 52 -1.79 -4.82 1.15
CA TRP A 52 -2.76 -5.04 2.23
C TRP A 52 -2.21 -4.56 3.59
N GLU A 53 -0.99 -4.95 3.96
CA GLU A 53 -0.33 -4.50 5.20
C GLU A 53 -0.19 -2.97 5.25
N ARG A 54 0.12 -2.35 4.09
CA ARG A 54 0.15 -0.89 3.97
C ARG A 54 -1.24 -0.28 4.20
N GLY A 55 -2.28 -0.87 3.62
CA GLY A 55 -3.67 -0.45 3.81
C GLY A 55 -4.08 -0.48 5.28
N GLU A 56 -3.79 -1.56 6.00
CA GLU A 56 -4.07 -1.69 7.44
C GLU A 56 -3.34 -0.61 8.25
N ALA A 57 -2.07 -0.35 7.95
CA ALA A 57 -1.29 0.68 8.63
C ALA A 57 -1.86 2.10 8.41
N LEU A 58 -2.31 2.40 7.19
CA LEU A 58 -2.93 3.68 6.85
C LEU A 58 -4.31 3.86 7.48
N ALA A 59 -5.12 2.79 7.54
CA ALA A 59 -6.42 2.80 8.21
C ALA A 59 -6.26 3.11 9.70
N ARG A 60 -5.35 2.40 10.38
CA ARG A 60 -5.02 2.68 11.79
C ARG A 60 -4.54 4.11 12.01
N ARG A 61 -3.69 4.64 11.12
CA ARG A 61 -3.25 6.04 11.21
C ARG A 61 -4.42 7.03 11.09
N CYS A 62 -5.39 6.74 10.22
CA CYS A 62 -6.60 7.56 10.10
C CYS A 62 -7.42 7.54 11.39
N GLU A 63 -7.60 6.37 12.01
CA GLU A 63 -8.30 6.20 13.28
C GLU A 63 -7.60 6.95 14.42
N GLU A 64 -6.27 6.83 14.54
CA GLU A 64 -5.47 7.55 15.54
C GLU A 64 -5.63 9.08 15.46
N HIS A 65 -5.88 9.64 14.27
CA HIS A 65 -6.14 11.08 14.10
C HIS A 65 -7.57 11.49 14.49
N LEU A 66 -8.54 10.57 14.46
CA LEU A 66 -9.94 10.83 14.78
C LEU A 66 -10.26 10.60 16.26
N ASP A 67 -9.50 9.74 16.93
CA ASP A 67 -9.64 9.43 18.36
C ASP A 67 -8.99 10.47 19.29
N GLY A 68 -8.37 11.52 18.73
CA GLY A 68 -7.65 12.60 19.44
C GLY A 68 -8.48 13.84 19.74
#